data_AF-A0AAV6TYL5-F1
#
_entry.id   AF-A0AAV6TYL5-F1
#
_cell.length_a   1.000
_cell.length_b   1.000
_cell.length_c   1.000
_cell.angle_alpha   90.00
_cell.angle_beta   90.00
_cell.angle_gamma   90.00
#
_symmetry.space_group_name_H-M   'P 1'
#
loop_
_entity.id
_entity.type
_entity.pdbx_description
1 polymer ?
#
loop_
_entity_poly.entity_id
_entity_poly.type
_entity_poly.pdbx_seq_one_letter_code
_entity_poly.pdbx_strand_id
1 'polypeptide(L)'
;MDTRELRREVGRPFSCREEPDAEDFFCTFNQNVSLKALTTNIVCNTRKCRNRSCGQEITTGDLVTCVRLGTDQSTIHIKELIEEYSKWECLGDKVRCGRCDNLCAQNSEIEVPAEILVCQLMLWTGKGHKKNIKVKGVPDTTIK
;
A
#
# COMPACT_ATOMS: atom_id res chain seq x y z
N MET A 1 24.26 -9.76 17.85
CA MET A 1 23.06 -9.02 18.25
C MET A 1 21.93 -10.01 18.41
N ASP A 2 21.39 -10.14 19.63
CA ASP A 2 20.21 -10.96 19.89
C ASP A 2 18.94 -10.20 19.50
N THR A 3 17.89 -10.92 19.09
CA THR A 3 16.55 -10.40 18.82
C THR A 3 15.96 -9.62 20.00
N ARG A 4 16.34 -9.94 21.25
CA ARG A 4 15.94 -9.16 22.43
C ARG A 4 16.60 -7.79 22.49
N GLU A 5 17.85 -7.67 22.07
CA GLU A 5 18.56 -6.39 21.98
C GLU A 5 17.93 -5.54 20.88
N LEU A 6 17.69 -6.14 19.71
CA LEU A 6 17.01 -5.48 18.59
C LEU A 6 15.63 -4.91 18.99
N ARG A 7 14.81 -5.67 19.72
CA ARG A 7 13.51 -5.19 20.22
C ARG A 7 13.62 -4.00 21.18
N ARG A 8 14.70 -3.91 21.96
CA ARG A 8 14.94 -2.75 22.85
C ARG A 8 15.31 -1.52 22.05
N GLU A 9 16.16 -1.68 21.03
CA GLU A 9 16.59 -0.58 20.16
C GLU A 9 15.43 0.01 19.33
N VAL A 10 14.52 -0.84 18.84
CA VAL A 10 13.32 -0.38 18.11
C VAL A 10 12.31 0.32 19.03
N GLY A 11 12.34 0.04 20.34
CA GLY A 11 11.51 0.71 21.35
C GLY A 11 10.05 0.22 21.40
N ARG A 12 9.19 0.97 22.11
CA ARG A 12 7.76 0.62 22.26
C ARG A 12 6.99 0.86 20.96
N PRO A 13 5.98 0.03 20.62
CA PRO A 13 5.45 -1.10 21.40
C PRO A 13 6.25 -2.41 21.28
N PHE A 14 7.23 -2.48 20.39
CA PHE A 14 7.96 -3.70 20.02
C PHE A 14 8.90 -4.25 21.11
N SER A 15 9.26 -3.42 22.09
CA SER A 15 9.99 -3.81 23.29
C SER A 15 9.14 -4.54 24.34
N CYS A 16 7.82 -4.57 24.19
CA CYS A 16 6.87 -5.21 25.11
C CYS A 16 6.61 -6.69 24.71
N ARG A 17 5.85 -7.43 25.54
CA ARG A 17 5.47 -8.83 25.26
C ARG A 17 4.29 -8.97 24.28
N GLU A 18 3.82 -7.88 23.71
CA GLU A 18 2.74 -7.91 22.72
C GLU A 18 3.26 -8.46 21.39
N GLU A 19 2.35 -9.06 20.60
CA GLU A 19 2.63 -9.51 19.23
C GLU A 19 2.30 -8.35 18.28
N PRO A 20 3.30 -7.61 17.77
CA PRO A 20 3.07 -6.47 16.91
C PRO A 20 2.70 -6.91 15.49
N ASP A 21 2.06 -6.01 14.74
CA ASP A 21 1.95 -6.17 13.29
C ASP A 21 3.35 -6.13 12.65
N ALA A 22 3.58 -7.02 11.68
CA ALA A 22 4.87 -7.14 11.01
C ALA A 22 5.18 -5.92 10.12
N GLU A 23 4.16 -5.30 9.51
CA GLU A 23 4.30 -4.05 8.74
C GLU A 23 4.77 -2.92 9.65
N ASP A 24 4.11 -2.73 10.80
CA ASP A 24 4.45 -1.65 11.73
C ASP A 24 5.89 -1.78 12.24
N PHE A 25 6.32 -3.00 12.56
CA PHE A 25 7.71 -3.27 12.94
C PHE A 25 8.67 -2.97 11.78
N PHE A 26 8.37 -3.45 10.58
CA PHE A 26 9.21 -3.22 9.41
C PHE A 26 9.35 -1.73 9.07
N CYS A 27 8.25 -0.99 9.03
CA CYS A 27 8.24 0.44 8.73
C CYS A 27 9.02 1.23 9.80
N THR A 28 8.84 0.91 11.08
CA THR A 28 9.58 1.55 12.18
C THR A 28 11.07 1.24 12.09
N PHE A 29 11.42 -0.02 11.85
CA PHE A 29 12.81 -0.43 11.70
C PHE A 29 13.45 0.27 10.49
N ASN A 30 12.78 0.25 9.34
CA ASN A 30 13.28 0.79 8.08
C ASN A 30 13.53 2.30 8.12
N GLN A 31 12.79 3.05 8.93
CA GLN A 31 13.05 4.47 9.15
C GLN A 31 14.39 4.74 9.86
N ASN A 32 14.87 3.77 10.66
CA ASN A 32 16.08 3.89 11.47
C ASN A 32 17.32 3.23 10.85
N VAL A 33 17.19 2.61 9.67
CA VAL A 33 18.30 1.97 8.94
C VAL A 33 18.38 2.45 7.48
N SER A 34 19.55 2.30 6.87
CA SER A 34 19.81 2.67 5.46
C SER A 34 19.00 1.90 4.41
N LEU A 35 18.12 0.97 4.83
CA LEU A 35 17.25 0.21 3.95
C LEU A 35 16.15 1.07 3.29
N LYS A 36 15.87 2.26 3.84
CA LYS A 36 14.93 3.22 3.24
C LYS A 36 15.28 3.54 1.79
N ALA A 37 16.57 3.68 1.46
CA ALA A 37 17.00 3.98 0.09
C ALA A 37 16.65 2.85 -0.89
N LEU A 38 16.62 1.60 -0.44
CA LEU A 38 16.34 0.43 -1.26
C LEU A 38 14.84 0.13 -1.39
N THR A 39 14.02 0.66 -0.49
CA THR A 39 12.61 0.26 -0.32
C THR A 39 11.62 1.40 -0.55
N THR A 40 12.10 2.63 -0.78
CA THR A 40 11.21 3.78 -1.02
C THR A 40 10.76 3.83 -2.48
N ASN A 41 9.45 3.80 -2.67
CA ASN A 41 8.77 4.00 -3.95
C ASN A 41 8.30 5.45 -4.05
N ILE A 42 8.17 5.98 -5.28
CA ILE A 42 7.38 7.17 -5.56
C ILE A 42 6.02 6.70 -6.08
N VAL A 43 4.96 7.06 -5.38
CA VAL A 43 3.57 6.74 -5.74
C VAL A 43 2.85 8.02 -6.14
N CYS A 44 2.21 8.01 -7.29
CA CYS A 44 1.29 9.06 -7.71
C CYS A 44 -0.13 8.69 -7.34
N ASN A 45 -0.81 9.58 -6.64
CA ASN A 45 -2.22 9.51 -6.33
C ASN A 45 -2.96 10.55 -7.15
N THR A 46 -3.73 10.11 -8.14
CA THR A 46 -4.51 10.99 -9.00
C THR A 46 -5.98 10.96 -8.60
N ARG A 47 -6.56 12.13 -8.34
CA ARG A 47 -7.99 12.33 -8.11
C ARG A 47 -8.59 13.12 -9.25
N LYS A 48 -9.64 12.57 -9.86
CA LYS A 48 -10.34 13.17 -11.00
C LYS A 48 -11.82 13.36 -10.72
N CYS A 49 -12.35 14.53 -11.07
CA CYS A 49 -13.79 14.77 -11.06
C CYS A 49 -14.48 13.93 -12.14
N ARG A 50 -15.57 13.24 -11.79
CA ARG A 50 -16.33 12.41 -12.75
C ARG A 50 -17.18 13.24 -13.70
N ASN A 51 -17.46 14.51 -13.36
CA ASN A 51 -18.10 15.42 -14.29
C ASN A 51 -17.12 15.81 -15.40
N ARG A 52 -17.30 15.26 -16.60
CA ARG A 52 -16.43 15.49 -17.75
C ARG A 52 -16.28 16.97 -18.12
N SER A 53 -17.31 17.80 -17.89
CA SER A 53 -17.25 19.23 -18.18
C SER A 53 -16.48 20.05 -17.14
N CYS A 54 -16.26 19.52 -15.93
CA CYS A 54 -15.50 20.20 -14.88
C CYS A 54 -14.00 20.19 -15.18
N GLY A 55 -13.49 19.07 -15.72
CA GLY A 55 -12.09 18.89 -16.07
C GLY A 55 -11.11 18.89 -14.89
N GLN A 56 -11.58 18.98 -13.65
CA GLN A 56 -10.71 19.04 -12.48
C GLN A 56 -10.02 17.70 -12.24
N GLU A 57 -8.70 17.76 -12.15
CA GLU A 57 -7.80 16.65 -11.86
C GLU A 57 -6.67 17.16 -10.97
N ILE A 58 -6.29 16.37 -9.97
CA ILE A 58 -5.22 16.69 -9.03
C ILE A 58 -4.39 15.42 -8.88
N THR A 59 -3.08 15.54 -9.05
CA THR A 59 -2.13 14.46 -8.80
C THR A 59 -1.19 14.87 -7.68
N THR A 60 -1.02 14.01 -6.69
CA THR A 60 -0.02 14.17 -5.62
C THR A 60 0.99 13.04 -5.68
N GLY A 61 2.24 13.33 -5.37
CA GLY A 61 3.30 12.33 -5.26
C GLY A 61 3.66 12.07 -3.80
N ASP A 62 3.72 10.81 -3.41
CA ASP A 62 4.03 10.38 -2.05
C ASP A 62 5.20 9.38 -2.06
N LEU A 63 6.09 9.50 -1.08
CA LEU A 63 7.16 8.53 -0.85
C LEU A 63 6.64 7.42 0.06
N VAL A 64 6.64 6.19 -0.45
CA VAL A 64 6.01 5.04 0.23
C VAL A 64 6.99 3.88 0.34
N THR A 65 7.22 3.42 1.58
CA THR A 65 8.06 2.25 1.86
C THR A 65 7.35 0.94 1.55
N CYS A 66 6.05 0.87 1.76
CA CYS A 66 5.26 -0.35 1.65
C CYS A 66 3.98 -0.09 0.86
N VAL A 67 3.79 -0.82 -0.24
CA VAL A 67 2.59 -0.70 -1.08
C VAL A 67 1.49 -1.61 -0.52
N ARG A 68 0.34 -1.01 -0.18
CA ARG A 68 -0.80 -1.74 0.38
C ARG A 68 -1.65 -2.32 -0.75
N LEU A 69 -1.67 -3.63 -0.86
CA LEU A 69 -2.41 -4.36 -1.89
C LEU A 69 -3.63 -5.03 -1.26
N GLY A 70 -4.81 -4.53 -1.61
CA GLY A 70 -6.08 -5.08 -1.16
C GLY A 70 -6.89 -5.62 -2.32
N THR A 71 -7.63 -6.69 -2.05
CA THR A 71 -8.68 -7.17 -2.96
C THR A 71 -9.84 -7.71 -2.14
N ASP A 72 -11.01 -7.76 -2.78
CA ASP A 72 -12.18 -8.48 -2.27
C ASP A 72 -12.37 -9.83 -2.98
N GLN A 73 -11.49 -10.18 -3.93
CA GLN A 73 -11.50 -11.47 -4.60
C GLN A 73 -11.00 -12.59 -3.67
N SER A 74 -11.60 -13.77 -3.76
CA SER A 74 -11.28 -14.92 -2.90
C SER A 74 -10.02 -15.70 -3.33
N THR A 75 -9.54 -15.53 -4.56
CA THR A 75 -8.29 -16.12 -5.06
C THR A 75 -7.72 -15.21 -6.12
N ILE A 76 -6.45 -14.83 -5.99
CA ILE A 76 -5.82 -13.83 -6.85
C ILE A 76 -4.31 -14.10 -6.99
N HIS A 77 -3.73 -13.73 -8.13
CA HIS A 77 -2.28 -13.70 -8.33
C HIS A 77 -1.69 -12.37 -7.86
N ILE A 78 -0.42 -12.35 -7.42
CA ILE A 78 0.24 -11.10 -7.00
C ILE A 78 0.25 -10.06 -8.14
N LYS A 79 0.43 -10.51 -9.39
CA LYS A 79 0.37 -9.65 -10.56
C LYS A 79 -0.98 -8.94 -10.68
N GLU A 80 -2.07 -9.68 -10.48
CA GLU A 80 -3.43 -9.13 -10.56
C GLU A 80 -3.68 -8.12 -9.41
N LEU A 81 -3.11 -8.34 -8.23
CA LEU A 81 -3.16 -7.36 -7.13
C LEU A 81 -2.45 -6.04 -7.47
N ILE A 82 -1.30 -6.12 -8.12
CA ILE A 82 -0.57 -4.92 -8.58
C ILE A 82 -1.35 -4.21 -9.68
N GLU A 83 -1.95 -4.96 -10.61
CA GLU A 83 -2.82 -4.38 -11.65
C GLU A 83 -4.10 -3.75 -11.03
N GLU A 84 -4.65 -4.33 -9.97
CA GLU A 84 -5.78 -3.77 -9.22
C GLU A 84 -5.43 -2.48 -8.49
N TYR A 85 -4.21 -2.36 -7.95
CA TYR A 85 -3.72 -1.14 -7.30
C TYR A 85 -3.86 0.10 -8.20
N SER A 86 -3.63 -0.08 -9.50
CA SER A 86 -3.67 0.99 -10.50
C SER A 86 -4.99 1.08 -11.25
N LYS A 87 -6.08 0.52 -10.71
CA LYS A 87 -7.44 0.78 -11.23
C LYS A 87 -7.98 2.10 -10.70
N TRP A 88 -8.89 2.70 -11.48
CA TRP A 88 -9.68 3.82 -11.01
C TRP A 88 -10.79 3.33 -10.10
N GLU A 89 -10.84 3.82 -8.87
CA GLU A 89 -11.87 3.52 -7.91
C GLU A 89 -12.73 4.75 -7.61
N CYS A 90 -14.04 4.52 -7.41
CA CYS A 90 -14.92 5.57 -6.93
C CYS A 90 -14.74 5.71 -5.42
N LEU A 91 -14.44 6.92 -4.95
CA LEU A 91 -14.22 7.22 -3.53
C LEU A 91 -15.49 7.18 -2.65
N GLY A 92 -16.56 6.59 -3.16
CA GLY A 92 -17.90 6.65 -2.59
C GLY A 92 -18.49 8.07 -2.59
N ASP A 93 -19.63 8.23 -1.91
CA ASP A 93 -20.41 9.47 -1.94
C ASP A 93 -19.80 10.62 -1.11
N LYS A 94 -18.68 10.36 -0.44
CA LYS A 94 -18.06 11.25 0.55
C LYS A 94 -16.98 12.16 -0.02
N VAL A 95 -16.44 11.85 -1.20
CA VAL A 95 -15.40 12.69 -1.82
C VAL A 95 -15.96 13.38 -3.05
N ARG A 96 -16.19 14.69 -2.88
CA ARG A 96 -16.77 15.56 -3.89
C ARG A 96 -15.74 16.55 -4.42
N CYS A 97 -15.92 16.90 -5.68
CA CYS A 97 -15.14 17.90 -6.38
C CYS A 97 -15.46 19.28 -5.78
N GLY A 98 -14.44 19.99 -5.29
CA GLY A 98 -14.61 21.32 -4.71
C GLY A 98 -15.11 22.40 -5.70
N ARG A 99 -15.06 22.13 -7.02
CA ARG A 99 -15.51 23.09 -8.05
C ARG A 99 -16.98 22.91 -8.47
N CYS A 100 -17.48 21.67 -8.54
CA CYS A 100 -18.82 21.39 -9.08
C CYS A 100 -19.65 20.41 -8.24
N ASP A 101 -19.17 20.06 -7.04
CA ASP A 101 -19.80 19.15 -6.08
C ASP A 101 -20.11 17.73 -6.61
N ASN A 102 -19.62 17.37 -7.79
CA ASN A 102 -19.78 16.02 -8.36
C ASN A 102 -18.79 15.04 -7.73
N LEU A 103 -19.07 13.75 -7.80
CA LEU A 103 -18.25 12.68 -7.25
C LEU A 103 -16.87 12.62 -7.91
N CYS A 104 -15.88 12.21 -7.12
CA CYS A 104 -14.51 11.98 -7.60
C CYS A 104 -14.20 10.48 -7.71
N ALA A 105 -13.32 10.15 -8.64
CA ALA A 105 -12.61 8.88 -8.68
C ALA A 105 -11.15 9.12 -8.29
N GLN A 106 -10.49 8.09 -7.78
CA GLN A 106 -9.05 8.10 -7.54
C GLN A 106 -8.37 6.91 -8.17
N ASN A 107 -7.06 7.05 -8.32
CA ASN A 107 -6.18 6.03 -8.85
C ASN A 107 -4.80 6.22 -8.22
N SER A 108 -4.12 5.11 -7.95
CA SER A 108 -2.78 5.10 -7.39
C SER A 108 -1.83 4.34 -8.32
N GLU A 109 -0.68 4.91 -8.63
CA GLU A 109 0.30 4.30 -9.53
C GLU A 109 1.69 4.39 -8.90
N ILE A 110 2.46 3.31 -9.02
CA ILE A 110 3.88 3.33 -8.65
C ILE A 110 4.62 3.96 -9.83
N GLU A 111 4.94 5.25 -9.72
CA GLU A 111 5.67 5.99 -10.76
C GLU A 111 7.13 5.54 -10.82
N VAL A 112 7.77 5.40 -9.66
CA VAL A 112 9.14 4.90 -9.54
C VAL A 112 9.15 3.77 -8.50
N PRO A 113 9.31 2.51 -8.92
CA PRO A 113 9.42 1.40 -7.98
C PRO A 113 10.77 1.44 -7.26
N ALA A 114 10.76 1.02 -6.01
CA ALA A 114 11.96 0.79 -5.24
C ALA A 114 12.79 -0.39 -5.81
N GLU A 115 14.08 -0.44 -5.48
CA GLU A 115 14.93 -1.59 -5.83
C GLU A 115 14.40 -2.89 -5.20
N ILE A 116 13.88 -2.79 -3.97
CA ILE A 116 13.20 -3.85 -3.25
C ILE A 116 11.75 -3.40 -3.02
N LEU A 117 10.83 -3.94 -3.84
CA LEU A 117 9.40 -3.69 -3.67
C LEU A 117 8.86 -4.47 -2.47
N VAL A 118 8.36 -3.75 -1.47
CA VAL A 118 7.69 -4.32 -0.30
C VAL A 118 6.19 -4.10 -0.42
N CYS A 119 5.43 -5.20 -0.32
CA CYS A 119 3.97 -5.18 -0.42
C CYS A 119 3.34 -5.68 0.87
N GLN A 120 2.37 -4.94 1.40
CA GLN A 120 1.47 -5.43 2.44
C GLN A 120 0.19 -5.96 1.80
N LEU A 121 -0.10 -7.23 2.06
CA LEU A 121 -1.37 -7.82 1.65
C LEU A 121 -2.45 -7.51 2.68
N MET A 122 -3.51 -6.83 2.26
CA MET A 122 -4.64 -6.44 3.11
C MET A 122 -5.58 -7.64 3.35
N LEU A 123 -5.08 -8.64 4.08
CA LEU A 123 -5.75 -9.92 4.35
C LEU A 123 -6.79 -9.84 5.47
N TRP A 124 -6.91 -8.71 6.16
CA TRP A 124 -7.82 -8.55 7.28
C TRP A 124 -8.86 -7.47 6.98
N THR A 125 -10.10 -7.71 7.39
CA THR A 125 -11.16 -6.70 7.35
C THR A 125 -11.01 -5.74 8.53
N GLY A 126 -11.61 -4.54 8.44
CA GLY A 126 -11.63 -3.59 9.56
C GLY A 126 -12.35 -4.09 10.83
N LYS A 127 -12.98 -5.27 10.78
CA LYS A 127 -13.59 -5.96 11.93
C LYS A 127 -12.71 -7.08 12.51
N GLY A 128 -11.47 -7.22 12.03
CA GLY A 128 -10.52 -8.24 12.51
C GLY A 128 -10.76 -9.64 11.94
N HIS A 129 -11.62 -9.82 10.93
CA HIS A 129 -11.79 -11.11 10.27
C HIS A 129 -10.79 -11.26 9.12
N LYS A 130 -10.13 -12.42 9.06
CA LYS A 130 -9.26 -12.80 7.94
C LYS A 130 -10.10 -13.01 6.69
N LYS A 131 -9.76 -12.35 5.60
CA LYS A 131 -10.32 -12.59 4.28
C LYS A 131 -9.89 -13.98 3.80
N ASN A 132 -10.79 -14.73 3.19
CA ASN A 132 -10.48 -16.03 2.60
C ASN A 132 -9.82 -15.82 1.22
N ILE A 133 -8.57 -15.35 1.22
CA ILE A 133 -7.79 -15.05 0.02
C ILE A 133 -6.70 -16.10 -0.12
N LYS A 134 -6.67 -16.76 -1.28
CA LYS A 134 -5.54 -17.60 -1.70
C LYS A 134 -4.68 -16.83 -2.69
N VAL A 135 -3.44 -16.54 -2.29
CA VAL A 135 -2.45 -15.91 -3.18
C VAL A 135 -1.73 -16.99 -3.96
N LYS A 136 -1.83 -16.96 -5.29
CA LYS A 136 -1.17 -17.92 -6.17
C LYS A 136 0.09 -17.30 -6.79
N GLY A 137 1.23 -17.94 -6.57
CA GLY A 137 2.49 -17.71 -7.30
C GLY A 137 3.14 -16.33 -7.09
N VAL A 138 4.38 -16.32 -6.63
CA VAL A 138 5.37 -15.43 -7.25
C VAL A 138 5.64 -16.09 -8.61
N PRO A 139 5.47 -15.41 -9.77
CA PRO A 139 5.84 -16.03 -11.04
C PRO A 139 7.30 -16.47 -10.97
N ASP A 140 7.62 -17.67 -11.46
CA ASP A 140 9.00 -18.11 -11.65
C ASP A 140 9.70 -17.06 -12.53
N THR A 141 10.49 -16.20 -11.90
CA THR A 141 11.31 -15.20 -12.59
C THR A 141 12.47 -15.91 -13.25
N THR A 142 12.23 -16.50 -14.40
CA THR A 142 13.23 -16.48 -15.47
C THR A 142 13.11 -15.12 -16.14
N ILE A 143 13.75 -14.11 -15.56
CA ILE A 143 14.05 -12.87 -16.28
C ILE A 143 15.03 -13.30 -17.39
N LYS A 144 14.57 -13.28 -18.64
CA LYS A 144 15.44 -13.46 -19.81
C LYS A 144 16.19 -12.18 -20.10
#